data_AF-A0AAU1MH40-F1
#
_entry.id   AF-A0AAU1MH40-F1
#
_cell.length_a   1.000
_cell.length_b   1.000
_cell.length_c   1.000
_cell.angle_alpha   90.00
_cell.angle_beta   90.00
_cell.angle_gamma   90.00
#
_symmetry.space_group_name_H-M   'P 1'
#
loop_
_entity.id
_entity.type
_entity.pdbx_description
1 polymer ?
#
loop_
_entity_poly.entity_id
_entity_poly.type
_entity_poly.pdbx_seq_one_letter_code
_entity_poly.pdbx_strand_id
1 'polypeptide(L)'
;MSSGASVSPHGFVTGRGRGYRPGQVDALAAELSQGRDDARERVARLTAEVEELEAEAQRLRLAVTQLAPQTYESLGDRAREILALAEEEADGVRAAAADDVRRITQDAEAHARETREAARAAADAVLAEAEQWADERLGAGRATADGVRVAARDEAKERREEALAALDDVRELTAATLAAQEKDHAERRDEAEREIAGQEAAADAREAERLELADGRLSEARRAFAEAEESARHGEEDAEARAAELLAEATLHEEGAGRETERVLRAHGEKWDEVRAHMEHVRTTLATLTGRNPAGGAS
;
A
#
# COMPACT_ATOMS: atom_id res chain seq x y z
N MET A 1 13.69 45.57 10.06
CA MET A 1 14.16 46.66 10.94
C MET A 1 14.91 46.03 12.10
N SER A 2 16.24 46.12 12.08
CA SER A 2 17.09 45.54 13.11
C SER A 2 17.01 46.44 14.34
N SER A 3 16.34 45.99 15.41
CA SER A 3 16.38 46.68 16.70
C SER A 3 17.82 46.63 17.19
N GLY A 4 18.48 47.79 17.18
CA GLY A 4 19.78 47.96 17.82
C GLY A 4 19.60 47.63 19.29
N ALA A 5 20.22 46.55 19.74
CA ALA A 5 20.40 46.31 21.16
C ALA A 5 21.14 47.53 21.70
N SER A 6 20.47 48.35 22.53
CA SER A 6 21.15 49.38 23.30
C SER A 6 22.15 48.63 24.18
N VAL A 7 23.42 48.68 23.79
CA VAL A 7 24.50 48.12 24.59
C VAL A 7 24.50 48.92 25.89
N SER A 8 24.40 48.21 27.02
CA SER A 8 24.49 48.85 28.33
C SER A 8 25.77 49.69 28.38
N PRO A 9 25.75 50.92 28.93
CA PRO A 9 26.95 51.70 29.15
C PRO A 9 27.97 51.00 30.07
N HIS A 10 27.56 49.93 30.75
CA HIS A 10 28.39 49.08 31.61
C HIS A 10 28.83 47.78 30.94
N GLY A 11 28.61 47.61 29.62
CA GLY A 11 29.12 46.49 28.84
C GLY A 11 28.31 45.20 28.94
N PHE A 12 27.14 45.21 29.58
CA PHE A 12 26.23 44.06 29.60
C PHE A 12 25.62 43.80 28.22
N VAL A 13 25.69 42.54 27.77
CA VAL A 13 25.15 42.10 26.48
C VAL A 13 23.75 41.51 26.70
N THR A 14 22.78 41.92 25.88
CA THR A 14 21.42 41.37 25.93
C THR A 14 21.32 40.13 25.04
N GLY A 15 21.00 38.98 25.63
CA GLY A 15 20.72 37.74 24.91
C GLY A 15 19.26 37.60 24.51
N ARG A 16 18.95 36.76 23.50
CA ARG A 16 17.57 36.32 23.23
C ARG A 16 17.11 35.38 24.33
N GLY A 17 16.23 35.85 25.22
CA GLY A 17 15.64 35.04 26.29
C GLY A 17 14.98 35.87 27.39
N ARG A 18 14.59 35.21 28.49
CA ARG A 18 14.22 35.89 29.75
C ARG A 18 15.51 36.12 30.55
N GLY A 19 16.01 37.34 30.55
CA GLY A 19 17.08 37.81 31.45
C GLY A 19 16.57 38.87 32.42
N TYR A 20 17.46 39.35 33.29
CA TYR A 20 17.19 40.52 34.13
C TYR A 20 16.76 41.70 33.26
N ARG A 21 15.85 42.55 33.78
CA ARG A 21 15.41 43.74 33.05
C ARG A 21 16.61 44.66 32.87
N PRO A 22 17.06 44.94 31.63
CA PRO A 22 18.28 45.71 31.39
C PRO A 22 18.29 47.05 32.11
N GLY A 23 17.16 47.77 32.11
CA GLY A 23 17.04 49.05 32.82
C GLY A 23 17.18 48.96 34.35
N GLN A 24 16.87 47.83 34.98
CA GLN A 24 17.11 47.64 36.41
C GLN A 24 18.59 47.36 36.70
N VAL A 25 19.23 46.56 35.85
CA VAL A 25 20.67 46.27 35.95
C VAL A 25 21.49 47.53 35.73
N ASP A 26 21.14 48.31 34.70
CA ASP A 26 21.83 49.56 34.39
C ASP A 26 21.68 50.60 35.51
N ALA A 27 20.48 50.73 36.09
CA ALA A 27 20.25 51.63 37.23
C ALA A 27 21.10 51.25 38.44
N LEU A 28 21.14 49.95 38.79
CA LEU A 28 21.94 49.46 39.90
C LEU A 28 23.45 49.61 39.63
N ALA A 29 23.90 49.32 38.41
CA ALA A 29 25.30 49.47 38.02
C ALA A 29 25.76 50.94 38.04
N ALA A 30 24.87 51.87 37.67
CA ALA A 30 25.13 53.30 37.78
C ALA A 30 25.26 53.74 39.25
N GLU A 31 24.37 53.30 40.13
CA GLU A 31 24.42 53.59 41.58
C GLU A 31 25.72 53.08 42.20
N LEU A 32 26.10 51.83 41.93
CA LEU A 32 27.35 51.23 42.42
C LEU A 32 28.59 51.94 41.86
N SER A 33 28.56 52.34 40.59
CA SER A 33 29.67 53.06 39.96
C SER A 33 29.84 54.44 40.58
N GLN A 34 28.73 55.14 40.84
CA GLN A 34 28.74 56.43 41.51
C GLN A 34 29.28 56.32 42.94
N GLY A 35 28.79 55.36 43.73
CA GLY A 35 29.31 55.14 45.08
C GLY A 35 30.81 54.80 45.13
N ARG A 36 31.31 54.04 44.14
CA ARG A 36 32.74 53.77 43.97
C ARG A 36 33.53 55.04 43.67
N ASP A 37 33.03 55.87 42.77
CA ASP A 37 33.73 57.08 42.34
C ASP A 37 33.73 58.13 43.46
N ASP A 38 32.63 58.28 44.21
CA ASP A 38 32.55 59.10 45.43
C ASP A 38 33.57 58.63 46.49
N ALA A 39 33.69 57.31 46.69
CA ALA A 39 34.67 56.74 47.62
C ALA A 39 36.10 57.03 47.17
N ARG A 40 36.40 56.94 45.87
CA ARG A 40 37.71 57.27 45.31
C ARG A 40 38.05 58.75 45.46
N GLU A 41 37.10 59.64 45.21
CA GLU A 41 37.29 61.08 45.43
C GLU A 41 37.59 61.38 46.89
N ARG A 42 36.86 60.74 47.81
CA ARG A 42 37.12 60.87 49.25
C ARG A 42 38.52 60.40 49.64
N VAL A 43 38.99 59.27 49.11
CA VAL A 43 40.36 58.78 49.34
C VAL A 43 41.38 59.78 48.81
N ALA A 44 41.19 60.32 47.60
CA ALA A 44 42.08 61.31 47.03
C ALA A 44 42.16 62.58 47.89
N ARG A 45 41.00 63.09 48.35
CA ARG A 45 40.94 64.27 49.23
C ARG A 45 41.66 64.05 50.57
N LEU A 46 41.40 62.91 51.22
CA LEU A 46 42.05 62.58 52.49
C LEU A 46 43.56 62.38 52.34
N THR A 47 43.99 61.81 51.21
CA THR A 47 45.43 61.63 50.91
C THR A 47 46.12 62.99 50.77
N ALA A 48 45.52 63.93 50.04
CA ALA A 48 46.06 65.28 49.90
C ALA A 48 46.11 66.04 51.24
N GLU A 49 45.10 65.87 52.09
CA GLU A 49 45.07 66.47 53.44
C GLU A 49 46.18 65.90 54.33
N VAL A 50 46.45 64.59 54.26
CA VAL A 50 47.58 63.97 54.96
C VAL A 50 48.91 64.52 54.47
N GLU A 51 49.12 64.64 53.15
CA GLU A 51 50.34 65.21 52.58
C GLU A 51 50.56 66.67 53.02
N GLU A 52 49.50 67.47 53.09
CA GLU A 52 49.59 68.86 53.59
C GLU A 52 50.00 68.92 55.07
N LEU A 53 49.39 68.09 55.91
CA LEU A 53 49.69 68.00 57.34
C LEU A 53 51.11 67.49 57.59
N GLU A 54 51.58 66.52 56.81
CA GLU A 54 52.96 66.02 56.88
C GLU A 54 53.96 67.12 56.50
N ALA A 55 53.69 67.90 55.45
CA ALA A 55 54.53 69.01 55.04
C ALA A 55 54.58 70.12 56.10
N GLU A 56 53.44 70.47 56.71
CA GLU A 56 53.40 71.44 57.81
C GLU A 56 54.16 70.94 59.05
N ALA A 57 53.97 69.67 59.43
CA ALA A 57 54.71 69.07 60.53
C ALA A 57 56.24 69.10 60.27
N GLN A 58 56.66 68.88 59.02
CA GLN A 58 58.07 68.97 58.64
C GLN A 58 58.59 70.42 58.70
N ARG A 59 57.81 71.42 58.25
CA ARG A 59 58.14 72.84 58.39
C ARG A 59 58.32 73.23 59.86
N LEU A 60 57.38 72.83 60.73
CA LEU A 60 57.44 73.11 62.16
C LEU A 60 58.67 72.46 62.81
N ARG A 61 58.99 71.20 62.48
CA ARG A 61 60.21 70.53 62.96
C ARG A 61 61.47 71.29 62.56
N LEU A 62 61.56 71.72 61.30
CA LEU A 62 62.70 72.51 60.82
C LEU A 62 62.83 73.84 61.57
N ALA A 63 61.71 74.56 61.77
CA ALA A 63 61.69 75.79 62.54
C ALA A 63 62.19 75.59 63.98
N VAL A 64 61.78 74.49 64.64
CA VAL A 64 62.25 74.13 65.98
C VAL A 64 63.75 73.82 65.99
N THR A 65 64.27 73.07 65.00
CA THR A 65 65.71 72.75 64.94
C THR A 65 66.61 73.95 64.69
N GLN A 66 66.09 75.06 64.15
CA GLN A 66 66.85 76.30 63.96
C GLN A 66 66.93 77.15 65.24
N LEU A 67 66.13 76.87 66.26
CA LEU A 67 66.24 77.51 67.57
C LEU A 67 67.44 76.92 68.31
N ALA A 68 68.30 77.78 68.87
CA ALA A 68 69.38 77.31 69.73
C ALA A 68 68.81 76.59 70.96
N PRO A 69 69.39 75.45 71.40
CA PRO A 69 68.95 74.77 72.61
C PRO A 69 69.02 75.72 73.80
N GLN A 70 67.86 76.10 74.35
CA GLN A 70 67.80 77.00 75.50
C GLN A 70 67.73 76.17 76.78
N THR A 71 68.77 76.26 77.60
CA THR A 71 68.83 75.59 78.90
C THR A 71 68.23 76.43 80.03
N TYR A 72 67.90 77.70 79.74
CA TYR A 72 67.38 78.69 80.68
C TYR A 72 68.19 78.84 81.99
N GLU A 73 69.47 78.43 81.99
CA GLU A 73 70.35 78.52 83.16
C GLU A 73 70.50 79.97 83.68
N SER A 74 70.46 80.96 82.78
CA SER A 74 70.54 82.38 83.11
C SER A 74 69.31 82.94 83.83
N LEU A 75 68.21 82.19 83.89
CA LEU A 75 66.94 82.59 84.56
C LEU A 75 66.75 81.90 85.92
N GLY A 76 67.67 81.02 86.33
CA GLY A 76 67.69 80.35 87.63
C GLY A 76 67.01 78.97 87.67
N ASP A 77 67.14 78.29 88.81
CA ASP A 77 66.74 76.89 89.01
C ASP A 77 65.26 76.61 88.67
N ARG A 78 64.38 77.56 88.98
CA ARG A 78 62.94 77.45 88.72
C ARG A 78 62.63 77.38 87.22
N ALA A 79 63.40 78.07 86.38
CA ALA A 79 63.22 78.04 84.93
C ALA A 79 63.66 76.69 84.33
N ARG A 80 64.70 76.05 84.91
CA ARG A 80 65.11 74.70 84.52
C ARG A 80 64.09 73.63 84.90
N GLU A 81 63.47 73.74 86.07
CA GLU A 81 62.38 72.84 86.47
C GLU A 81 61.18 72.93 85.50
N ILE A 82 60.82 74.15 85.08
CA ILE A 82 59.73 74.36 84.12
C ILE A 82 60.10 73.76 82.74
N LEU A 83 61.33 73.93 82.28
CA LEU A 83 61.79 73.32 81.02
C LEU A 83 61.72 71.79 81.09
N ALA A 84 62.24 71.18 82.16
CA ALA A 84 62.23 69.73 82.32
C ALA A 84 60.79 69.17 82.35
N LEU A 85 59.87 69.84 83.05
CA LEU A 85 58.46 69.46 83.05
C LEU A 85 57.84 69.60 81.66
N ALA A 86 58.16 70.68 80.92
CA ALA A 86 57.65 70.87 79.57
C ALA A 86 58.17 69.80 78.58
N GLU A 87 59.43 69.35 78.73
CA GLU A 87 60.01 68.26 77.94
C GLU A 87 59.33 66.91 78.26
N GLU A 88 59.10 66.62 79.55
CA GLU A 88 58.37 65.43 80.00
C GLU A 88 56.93 65.41 79.45
N GLU A 89 56.21 66.53 79.54
CA GLU A 89 54.88 66.68 78.94
C GLU A 89 54.91 66.53 77.41
N ALA A 90 55.92 67.09 76.74
CA ALA A 90 56.06 66.94 75.29
C ALA A 90 56.37 65.50 74.85
N ASP A 91 57.15 64.75 75.63
CA ASP A 91 57.36 63.32 75.44
C ASP A 91 56.08 62.52 75.70
N GLY A 92 55.34 62.85 76.76
CA GLY A 92 54.04 62.26 77.08
C GLY A 92 53.02 62.45 75.97
N VAL A 93 52.88 63.68 75.44
CA VAL A 93 51.99 63.99 74.31
C VAL A 93 52.41 63.23 73.05
N ARG A 94 53.71 63.13 72.75
CA ARG A 94 54.21 62.37 71.59
C ARG A 94 53.94 60.87 71.72
N ALA A 95 54.14 60.30 72.89
CA ALA A 95 53.86 58.89 73.16
C ALA A 95 52.36 58.61 73.01
N ALA A 96 51.50 59.44 73.62
CA ALA A 96 50.04 59.32 73.52
C ALA A 96 49.55 59.45 72.07
N ALA A 97 50.06 60.43 71.32
CA ALA A 97 49.73 60.60 69.91
C ALA A 97 50.15 59.38 69.06
N ALA A 98 51.32 58.78 69.35
CA ALA A 98 51.77 57.58 68.66
C ALA A 98 50.91 56.35 68.99
N ASP A 99 50.43 56.22 70.23
CA ASP A 99 49.45 55.20 70.64
C ASP A 99 48.10 55.40 69.94
N ASP A 100 47.61 56.63 69.88
CA ASP A 100 46.34 56.95 69.19
C ASP A 100 46.41 56.66 67.69
N VAL A 101 47.51 57.03 67.02
CA VAL A 101 47.72 56.68 65.60
C VAL A 101 47.68 55.16 65.42
N ARG A 102 48.40 54.39 66.25
CA ARG A 102 48.38 52.92 66.19
C ARG A 102 46.97 52.37 66.37
N ARG A 103 46.23 52.85 67.36
CA ARG A 103 44.85 52.41 67.63
C ARG A 103 43.92 52.72 66.45
N ILE A 104 43.93 53.96 65.96
CA ILE A 104 43.10 54.39 64.84
C ILE A 104 43.42 53.57 63.57
N THR A 105 44.69 53.32 63.28
CA THR A 105 45.09 52.48 62.14
C THR A 105 44.59 51.05 62.29
N GLN A 106 44.75 50.44 63.47
CA GLN A 106 44.26 49.08 63.73
C GLN A 106 42.74 48.97 63.60
N ASP A 107 42.01 49.94 64.16
CA ASP A 107 40.54 50.01 64.07
C ASP A 107 40.09 50.17 62.61
N ALA A 108 40.74 51.06 61.85
CA ALA A 108 40.45 51.27 60.43
C ALA A 108 40.74 50.03 59.59
N GLU A 109 41.85 49.33 59.84
CA GLU A 109 42.19 48.09 59.14
C GLU A 109 41.22 46.95 59.47
N ALA A 110 40.80 46.83 60.73
CA ALA A 110 39.79 45.84 61.14
C ALA A 110 38.47 46.10 60.43
N HIS A 111 37.98 47.34 60.47
CA HIS A 111 36.76 47.72 59.80
C HIS A 111 36.83 47.52 58.27
N ALA A 112 37.98 47.82 57.66
CA ALA A 112 38.19 47.59 56.23
C ALA A 112 38.25 46.09 55.87
N ARG A 113 38.73 45.22 56.76
CA ARG A 113 38.66 43.75 56.57
C ARG A 113 37.22 43.27 56.66
N GLU A 114 36.52 43.62 57.73
CA GLU A 114 35.11 43.25 57.94
C GLU A 114 34.22 43.68 56.78
N THR A 115 34.38 44.92 56.30
CA THR A 115 33.60 45.43 55.16
C THR A 115 33.89 44.65 53.88
N ARG A 116 35.15 44.29 53.62
CA ARG A 116 35.53 43.50 52.44
C ARG A 116 35.00 42.06 52.52
N GLU A 117 35.06 41.45 53.69
CA GLU A 117 34.54 40.09 53.91
C GLU A 117 33.03 40.05 53.79
N ALA A 118 32.32 41.03 54.35
CA ALA A 118 30.87 41.16 54.21
C ALA A 118 30.45 41.39 52.75
N ALA A 119 31.14 42.27 52.02
CA ALA A 119 30.90 42.50 50.60
C ALA A 119 31.15 41.24 49.77
N ARG A 120 32.21 40.48 50.08
CA ARG A 120 32.51 39.21 49.41
C ARG A 120 31.45 38.15 49.68
N ALA A 121 31.05 37.97 50.93
CA ALA A 121 30.00 37.04 51.31
C ALA A 121 28.66 37.37 50.63
N ALA A 122 28.31 38.66 50.54
CA ALA A 122 27.12 39.10 49.82
C ALA A 122 27.21 38.80 48.31
N ALA A 123 28.36 39.06 47.68
CA ALA A 123 28.59 38.75 46.26
C ALA A 123 28.51 37.24 45.99
N ASP A 124 29.14 36.42 46.84
CA ASP A 124 29.11 34.96 46.74
C ASP A 124 27.68 34.41 46.93
N ALA A 125 26.89 34.99 47.83
CA ALA A 125 25.49 34.63 48.04
C ALA A 125 24.62 34.95 46.80
N VAL A 126 24.78 36.15 46.22
CA VAL A 126 24.07 36.54 44.99
C VAL A 126 24.46 35.65 43.82
N LEU A 127 25.74 35.30 43.69
CA LEU A 127 26.20 34.38 42.66
C LEU A 127 25.59 32.98 42.83
N ALA A 128 25.60 32.44 44.05
CA ALA A 128 25.02 31.14 44.34
C ALA A 128 23.50 31.09 44.08
N GLU A 129 22.77 32.15 44.44
CA GLU A 129 21.34 32.27 44.12
C GLU A 129 21.10 32.33 42.61
N ALA A 130 21.90 33.11 41.88
CA ALA A 130 21.80 33.21 40.43
C ALA A 130 22.12 31.87 39.72
N GLU A 131 23.12 31.13 40.19
CA GLU A 131 23.47 29.80 39.70
C GLU A 131 22.33 28.79 39.95
N GLN A 132 21.78 28.76 41.16
CA GLN A 132 20.63 27.91 41.49
C GLN A 132 19.43 28.22 40.59
N TRP A 133 19.09 29.50 40.43
CA TRP A 133 18.01 29.90 39.54
C TRP A 133 18.25 29.49 38.08
N ALA A 134 19.50 29.61 37.60
CA ALA A 134 19.86 29.19 36.25
C ALA A 134 19.70 27.67 36.08
N ASP A 135 20.17 26.88 37.05
CA ASP A 135 20.06 25.42 37.04
C ASP A 135 18.60 24.96 37.10
N GLU A 136 17.77 25.55 37.96
CA GLU A 136 16.34 25.29 38.02
C GLU A 136 15.67 25.60 36.69
N ARG A 137 16.01 26.74 36.07
CA ARG A 137 15.41 27.16 34.81
C ARG A 137 15.81 26.25 33.65
N LEU A 138 17.06 25.84 33.60
CA LEU A 138 17.57 24.88 32.62
C LEU A 138 16.96 23.50 32.85
N GLY A 139 16.85 23.05 34.09
CA GLY A 139 16.18 21.81 34.47
C GLY A 139 14.72 21.77 34.04
N ALA A 140 13.95 22.81 34.36
CA ALA A 140 12.55 22.96 33.92
C ALA A 140 12.43 23.01 32.39
N GLY A 141 13.35 23.69 31.70
CA GLY A 141 13.40 23.73 30.25
C GLY A 141 13.65 22.35 29.63
N ARG A 142 14.61 21.60 30.17
CA ARG A 142 14.91 20.22 29.74
C ARG A 142 13.72 19.29 29.99
N ALA A 143 13.13 19.31 31.18
CA ALA A 143 11.96 18.51 31.52
C ALA A 143 10.77 18.80 30.59
N THR A 144 10.54 20.07 30.26
CA THR A 144 9.50 20.46 29.28
C THR A 144 9.80 19.92 27.89
N ALA A 145 11.04 20.06 27.41
CA ALA A 145 11.45 19.55 26.10
C ALA A 145 11.34 18.03 26.02
N ASP A 146 11.76 17.32 27.07
CA ASP A 146 11.63 15.87 27.16
C ASP A 146 10.17 15.43 27.18
N GLY A 147 9.31 16.13 27.95
CA GLY A 147 7.87 15.88 27.97
C GLY A 147 7.23 16.03 26.59
N VAL A 148 7.54 17.11 25.86
CA VAL A 148 7.06 17.30 24.48
C VAL A 148 7.55 16.20 23.54
N ARG A 149 8.82 15.80 23.67
CA ARG A 149 9.41 14.74 22.84
C ARG A 149 8.76 13.37 23.08
N VAL A 150 8.51 13.02 24.34
CA VAL A 150 7.83 11.77 24.71
C VAL A 150 6.40 11.78 24.19
N ALA A 151 5.64 12.86 24.45
CA ALA A 151 4.27 12.99 23.97
C ALA A 151 4.17 12.87 22.44
N ALA A 152 5.05 13.54 21.69
CA ALA A 152 5.08 13.46 20.23
C ALA A 152 5.43 12.04 19.72
N ARG A 153 6.30 11.32 20.45
CA ARG A 153 6.64 9.92 20.11
C ARG A 153 5.46 8.98 20.36
N ASP A 154 4.77 9.16 21.47
CA ASP A 154 3.61 8.33 21.83
C ASP A 154 2.45 8.58 20.86
N GLU A 155 2.15 9.84 20.52
CA GLU A 155 1.16 10.20 19.51
C GLU A 155 1.52 9.62 18.13
N ALA A 156 2.80 9.69 17.73
CA ALA A 156 3.25 9.09 16.47
C ALA A 156 3.11 7.55 16.47
N LYS A 157 3.33 6.90 17.61
CA LYS A 157 3.14 5.47 17.77
C LYS A 157 1.66 5.09 17.68
N GLU A 158 0.79 5.79 18.40
CA GLU A 158 -0.67 5.58 18.38
C GLU A 158 -1.23 5.74 16.97
N ARG A 159 -0.90 6.84 16.27
CA ARG A 159 -1.33 7.03 14.87
C ARG A 159 -0.83 5.94 13.94
N ARG A 160 0.37 5.41 14.17
CA ARG A 160 0.90 4.29 13.37
C ARG A 160 0.11 3.01 13.64
N GLU A 161 -0.20 2.73 14.90
CA GLU A 161 -1.00 1.55 15.27
C GLU A 161 -2.41 1.63 14.69
N GLU A 162 -3.08 2.78 14.78
CA GLU A 162 -4.37 3.04 14.14
C GLU A 162 -4.32 2.85 12.63
N ALA A 163 -3.29 3.40 11.96
CA ALA A 163 -3.14 3.28 10.51
C ALA A 163 -2.88 1.83 10.07
N LEU A 164 -2.13 1.05 10.86
CA LEU A 164 -1.89 -0.36 10.58
C LEU A 164 -3.15 -1.20 10.80
N ALA A 165 -3.90 -0.95 11.87
CA ALA A 165 -5.18 -1.61 12.12
C ALA A 165 -6.17 -1.35 10.98
N ALA A 166 -6.32 -0.09 10.55
CA ALA A 166 -7.18 0.27 9.42
C ALA A 166 -6.73 -0.40 8.10
N LEU A 167 -5.43 -0.56 7.89
CA LEU A 167 -4.91 -1.27 6.72
C LEU A 167 -5.25 -2.77 6.77
N ASP A 168 -5.13 -3.40 7.93
CA ASP A 168 -5.46 -4.81 8.11
C ASP A 168 -6.97 -5.05 7.95
N ASP A 169 -7.83 -4.19 8.49
CA ASP A 169 -9.28 -4.23 8.26
C ASP A 169 -9.63 -4.17 6.76
N VAL A 170 -8.99 -3.26 6.01
CA VAL A 170 -9.18 -3.14 4.55
C VAL A 170 -8.71 -4.40 3.83
N ARG A 171 -7.60 -5.01 4.26
CA ARG A 171 -7.11 -6.26 3.67
C ARG A 171 -8.07 -7.41 3.91
N GLU A 172 -8.59 -7.55 5.13
CA GLU A 172 -9.58 -8.57 5.48
C GLU A 172 -10.87 -8.39 4.66
N LEU A 173 -11.40 -7.17 4.58
CA LEU A 173 -12.58 -6.86 3.79
C LEU A 173 -12.38 -7.14 2.30
N THR A 174 -11.21 -6.77 1.76
CA THR A 174 -10.87 -7.01 0.36
C THR A 174 -10.75 -8.51 0.07
N ALA A 175 -10.09 -9.27 0.95
CA ALA A 175 -9.97 -10.72 0.82
C ALA A 175 -11.34 -11.41 0.88
N ALA A 176 -12.21 -10.99 1.81
CA ALA A 176 -13.58 -11.51 1.91
C ALA A 176 -14.40 -11.20 0.65
N THR A 177 -14.26 -9.99 0.11
CA THR A 177 -14.95 -9.58 -1.13
C THR A 177 -14.47 -10.39 -2.32
N LEU A 178 -13.16 -10.62 -2.44
CA LEU A 178 -12.58 -11.42 -3.52
C LEU A 178 -13.06 -12.88 -3.42
N ALA A 179 -13.03 -13.48 -2.23
CA ALA A 179 -13.51 -14.85 -2.02
C ALA A 179 -15.01 -14.99 -2.35
N ALA A 180 -15.82 -13.98 -2.01
CA ALA A 180 -17.24 -13.96 -2.38
C ALA A 180 -17.45 -13.87 -3.90
N GLN A 181 -16.63 -13.07 -4.61
CA GLN A 181 -16.66 -12.97 -6.07
C GLN A 181 -16.22 -14.28 -6.74
N GLU A 182 -15.15 -14.91 -6.25
CA GLU A 182 -14.70 -16.21 -6.75
C GLU A 182 -15.78 -17.28 -6.59
N LYS A 183 -16.48 -17.27 -5.45
CA LYS A 183 -17.60 -18.17 -5.20
C LYS A 183 -18.77 -17.92 -6.16
N ASP A 184 -19.22 -16.66 -6.32
CA ASP A 184 -20.30 -16.32 -7.28
C ASP A 184 -19.93 -16.76 -8.71
N HIS A 185 -18.69 -16.51 -9.12
CA HIS A 185 -18.21 -16.94 -10.43
C HIS A 185 -18.14 -18.46 -10.58
N ALA A 186 -17.79 -19.20 -9.52
CA ALA A 186 -17.84 -20.66 -9.53
C ALA A 186 -19.29 -21.16 -9.66
N GLU A 187 -20.21 -20.65 -8.83
CA GLU A 187 -21.63 -21.02 -8.87
C GLU A 187 -22.26 -20.74 -10.24
N ARG A 188 -21.92 -19.60 -10.87
CA ARG A 188 -22.38 -19.25 -12.23
C ARG A 188 -21.80 -20.16 -13.30
N ARG A 189 -20.55 -20.62 -13.15
CA ARG A 189 -19.94 -21.60 -14.06
C ARG A 189 -20.63 -22.95 -13.92
N ASP A 190 -20.82 -23.43 -12.70
CA ASP A 190 -21.50 -24.69 -12.42
C ASP A 190 -22.94 -24.68 -12.97
N GLU A 191 -23.65 -23.55 -12.87
CA GLU A 191 -24.99 -23.39 -13.45
C GLU A 191 -24.95 -23.46 -14.98
N ALA A 192 -24.04 -22.72 -15.61
CA ALA A 192 -23.89 -22.73 -17.06
C ALA A 192 -23.48 -24.11 -17.59
N GLU A 193 -22.58 -24.82 -16.90
CA GLU A 193 -22.18 -26.18 -17.24
C GLU A 193 -23.36 -27.16 -17.13
N ARG A 194 -24.18 -27.04 -16.08
CA ARG A 194 -25.40 -27.84 -15.93
C ARG A 194 -26.43 -27.54 -17.03
N GLU A 195 -26.59 -26.28 -17.42
CA GLU A 195 -27.46 -25.90 -18.53
C GLU A 195 -26.98 -26.50 -19.85
N ILE A 196 -25.68 -26.35 -20.16
CA ILE A 196 -25.06 -26.91 -21.38
C ILE A 196 -25.23 -28.43 -21.40
N ALA A 197 -24.88 -29.13 -20.31
CA ALA A 197 -25.03 -30.58 -20.22
C ALA A 197 -26.49 -31.02 -20.40
N GLY A 198 -27.45 -30.25 -19.87
CA GLY A 198 -28.88 -30.48 -20.08
C GLY A 198 -29.31 -30.28 -21.54
N GLN A 199 -28.79 -29.25 -22.22
CA GLN A 199 -29.04 -29.01 -23.64
C GLN A 199 -28.43 -30.10 -24.52
N GLU A 200 -27.21 -30.54 -24.23
CA GLU A 200 -26.52 -31.65 -24.91
C GLU A 200 -27.31 -32.95 -24.76
N ALA A 201 -27.68 -33.34 -23.53
CA ALA A 201 -28.49 -34.54 -23.30
C ALA A 201 -29.84 -34.49 -24.01
N ALA A 202 -30.48 -33.32 -24.08
CA ALA A 202 -31.73 -33.14 -24.83
C ALA A 202 -31.52 -33.21 -26.35
N ALA A 203 -30.38 -32.74 -26.86
CA ALA A 203 -30.02 -32.87 -28.27
C ALA A 203 -29.74 -34.33 -28.64
N ASP A 204 -28.95 -35.04 -27.83
CA ASP A 204 -28.65 -36.46 -28.00
C ASP A 204 -29.93 -37.31 -27.99
N ALA A 205 -30.87 -37.04 -27.08
CA ALA A 205 -32.16 -37.73 -27.03
C ALA A 205 -32.99 -37.53 -28.31
N ARG A 206 -33.03 -36.29 -28.86
CA ARG A 206 -33.72 -36.00 -30.12
C ARG A 206 -33.02 -36.65 -31.32
N GLU A 207 -31.69 -36.73 -31.30
CA GLU A 207 -30.92 -37.43 -32.32
C GLU A 207 -31.21 -38.93 -32.31
N ALA A 208 -31.18 -39.55 -31.13
CA ALA A 208 -31.54 -40.96 -30.94
C ALA A 208 -32.97 -41.26 -31.44
N GLU A 209 -33.97 -40.44 -31.07
CA GLU A 209 -35.35 -40.60 -31.53
C GLU A 209 -35.45 -40.50 -33.08
N ARG A 210 -34.73 -39.56 -33.69
CA ARG A 210 -34.69 -39.43 -35.16
C ARG A 210 -34.02 -40.61 -35.84
N LEU A 211 -32.95 -41.14 -35.25
CA LEU A 211 -32.26 -42.33 -35.74
C LEU A 211 -33.17 -43.56 -35.65
N GLU A 212 -33.86 -43.78 -34.52
CA GLU A 212 -34.83 -44.87 -34.37
C GLU A 212 -35.97 -44.76 -35.39
N LEU A 213 -36.51 -43.55 -35.61
CA LEU A 213 -37.53 -43.33 -36.63
C LEU A 213 -37.00 -43.60 -38.05
N ALA A 214 -35.77 -43.17 -38.35
CA ALA A 214 -35.14 -43.39 -39.64
C ALA A 214 -34.87 -44.88 -39.88
N ASP A 215 -34.36 -45.60 -38.89
CA ASP A 215 -34.12 -47.05 -38.94
C ASP A 215 -35.43 -47.84 -39.06
N GLY A 216 -36.50 -47.39 -38.38
CA GLY A 216 -37.85 -47.93 -38.52
C GLY A 216 -38.35 -47.80 -39.96
N ARG A 217 -38.29 -46.58 -40.53
CA ARG A 217 -38.66 -46.31 -41.93
C ARG A 217 -37.80 -47.08 -42.93
N LEU A 218 -36.51 -47.21 -42.68
CA LEU A 218 -35.60 -47.98 -43.52
C LEU A 218 -35.96 -49.48 -43.48
N SER A 219 -36.30 -50.00 -42.30
CA SER A 219 -36.73 -51.39 -42.13
C SER A 219 -38.07 -51.66 -42.82
N GLU A 220 -39.04 -50.75 -42.71
CA GLU A 220 -40.30 -50.79 -43.45
C GLU A 220 -40.07 -50.74 -44.96
N ALA A 221 -39.24 -49.81 -45.45
CA ALA A 221 -38.89 -49.70 -46.87
C ALA A 221 -38.20 -50.97 -47.39
N ARG A 222 -37.31 -51.58 -46.59
CA ARG A 222 -36.67 -52.87 -46.93
C ARG A 222 -37.67 -54.01 -47.01
N ARG A 223 -38.65 -54.09 -46.09
CA ARG A 223 -39.73 -55.09 -46.14
C ARG A 223 -40.61 -54.88 -47.37
N ALA A 224 -41.07 -53.67 -47.61
CA ALA A 224 -41.88 -53.34 -48.78
C ALA A 224 -41.13 -53.61 -50.10
N PHE A 225 -39.82 -53.34 -50.13
CA PHE A 225 -38.96 -53.70 -51.27
C PHE A 225 -38.87 -55.22 -51.46
N ALA A 226 -38.65 -56.00 -50.39
CA ALA A 226 -38.61 -57.46 -50.47
C ALA A 226 -39.97 -58.06 -50.89
N GLU A 227 -41.08 -57.56 -50.36
CA GLU A 227 -42.44 -57.95 -50.76
C GLU A 227 -42.71 -57.61 -52.24
N ALA A 228 -42.28 -56.44 -52.70
CA ALA A 228 -42.40 -56.06 -54.10
C ALA A 228 -41.52 -56.92 -55.02
N GLU A 229 -40.32 -57.30 -54.56
CA GLU A 229 -39.42 -58.21 -55.28
C GLU A 229 -40.03 -59.63 -55.37
N GLU A 230 -40.58 -60.16 -54.28
CA GLU A 230 -41.30 -61.45 -54.30
C GLU A 230 -42.53 -61.42 -55.20
N SER A 231 -43.34 -60.35 -55.13
CA SER A 231 -44.49 -60.16 -56.01
C SER A 231 -44.08 -60.06 -57.49
N ALA A 232 -42.97 -59.37 -57.78
CA ALA A 232 -42.42 -59.30 -59.13
C ALA A 232 -41.94 -60.68 -59.62
N ARG A 233 -41.25 -61.46 -58.76
CA ARG A 233 -40.86 -62.85 -59.08
C ARG A 233 -42.07 -63.74 -59.32
N HIS A 234 -43.07 -63.71 -58.45
CA HIS A 234 -44.30 -64.48 -58.66
C HIS A 234 -45.06 -64.03 -59.91
N GLY A 235 -45.08 -62.73 -60.21
CA GLY A 235 -45.65 -62.22 -61.44
C GLY A 235 -44.90 -62.68 -62.69
N GLU A 236 -43.57 -62.78 -62.62
CA GLU A 236 -42.72 -63.34 -63.67
C GLU A 236 -42.97 -64.85 -63.83
N GLU A 237 -42.96 -65.62 -62.74
CA GLU A 237 -43.29 -67.06 -62.71
C GLU A 237 -44.70 -67.34 -63.27
N ASP A 238 -45.71 -66.55 -62.87
CA ASP A 238 -47.07 -66.65 -63.38
C ASP A 238 -47.15 -66.30 -64.87
N ALA A 239 -46.40 -65.29 -65.32
CA ALA A 239 -46.34 -64.91 -66.72
C ALA A 239 -45.65 -66.00 -67.56
N GLU A 240 -44.58 -66.60 -67.06
CA GLU A 240 -43.90 -67.76 -67.66
C GLU A 240 -44.83 -68.98 -67.72
N ALA A 241 -45.56 -69.27 -66.64
CA ALA A 241 -46.53 -70.36 -66.58
C ALA A 241 -47.67 -70.16 -67.60
N ARG A 242 -48.25 -68.96 -67.69
CA ARG A 242 -49.28 -68.64 -68.69
C ARG A 242 -48.71 -68.65 -70.11
N ALA A 243 -47.49 -68.20 -70.32
CA ALA A 243 -46.84 -68.30 -71.62
C ALA A 243 -46.64 -69.77 -72.02
N ALA A 244 -46.22 -70.63 -71.09
CA ALA A 244 -46.10 -72.07 -71.32
C ALA A 244 -47.46 -72.72 -71.61
N GLU A 245 -48.52 -72.33 -70.88
CA GLU A 245 -49.89 -72.81 -71.10
C GLU A 245 -50.44 -72.38 -72.47
N LEU A 246 -50.28 -71.12 -72.86
CA LEU A 246 -50.66 -70.61 -74.19
C LEU A 246 -49.87 -71.28 -75.31
N LEU A 247 -48.58 -71.55 -75.11
CA LEU A 247 -47.76 -72.30 -76.07
C LEU A 247 -48.24 -73.75 -76.19
N ALA A 248 -48.63 -74.39 -75.09
CA ALA A 248 -49.21 -75.73 -75.11
C ALA A 248 -50.58 -75.75 -75.81
N GLU A 249 -51.45 -74.78 -75.54
CA GLU A 249 -52.74 -74.62 -76.22
C GLU A 249 -52.56 -74.35 -77.72
N ALA A 250 -51.60 -73.50 -78.10
CA ALA A 250 -51.25 -73.26 -79.50
C ALA A 250 -50.73 -74.54 -80.18
N THR A 251 -49.91 -75.34 -79.49
CA THR A 251 -49.43 -76.64 -80.00
C THR A 251 -50.60 -77.62 -80.17
N LEU A 252 -51.53 -77.69 -79.22
CA LEU A 252 -52.74 -78.51 -79.34
C LEU A 252 -53.67 -78.03 -80.47
N HIS A 253 -53.75 -76.72 -80.70
CA HIS A 253 -54.52 -76.15 -81.80
C HIS A 253 -53.85 -76.42 -83.15
N GLU A 254 -52.52 -76.34 -83.22
CA GLU A 254 -51.72 -76.76 -84.39
C GLU A 254 -51.93 -78.25 -84.69
N GLU A 255 -51.82 -79.12 -83.68
CA GLU A 255 -52.08 -80.55 -83.82
C GLU A 255 -53.53 -80.84 -84.24
N GLY A 256 -54.50 -80.09 -83.69
CA GLY A 256 -55.91 -80.16 -84.05
C GLY A 256 -56.15 -79.76 -85.50
N ALA A 257 -55.55 -78.65 -85.93
CA ALA A 257 -55.57 -78.21 -87.33
C ALA A 257 -54.87 -79.21 -88.26
N GLY A 258 -53.77 -79.84 -87.80
CA GLY A 258 -53.10 -80.94 -88.50
C GLY A 258 -54.00 -82.16 -88.69
N ARG A 259 -54.71 -82.58 -87.64
CA ARG A 259 -55.67 -83.70 -87.72
C ARG A 259 -56.90 -83.37 -88.56
N GLU A 260 -57.41 -82.14 -88.49
CA GLU A 260 -58.56 -81.69 -89.29
C GLU A 260 -58.17 -81.61 -90.78
N THR A 261 -56.98 -81.09 -91.10
CA THR A 261 -56.47 -81.08 -92.49
C THR A 261 -56.22 -82.49 -93.02
N GLU A 262 -55.67 -83.40 -92.21
CA GLU A 262 -55.58 -84.82 -92.58
C GLU A 262 -56.97 -85.45 -92.81
N ARG A 263 -57.95 -85.16 -91.96
CA ARG A 263 -59.31 -85.70 -92.09
C ARG A 263 -60.00 -85.20 -93.35
N VAL A 264 -59.81 -83.92 -93.70
CA VAL A 264 -60.31 -83.33 -94.95
C VAL A 264 -59.63 -83.95 -96.17
N LEU A 265 -58.32 -84.19 -96.11
CA LEU A 265 -57.59 -84.89 -97.18
C LEU A 265 -58.06 -86.34 -97.35
N ARG A 266 -58.31 -87.05 -96.24
CA ARG A 266 -58.82 -88.44 -96.22
C ARG A 266 -60.24 -88.52 -96.78
N ALA A 267 -61.13 -87.59 -96.38
CA ALA A 267 -62.50 -87.49 -96.91
C ALA A 267 -62.56 -87.10 -98.39
N HIS A 268 -61.59 -86.31 -98.89
CA HIS A 268 -61.44 -86.05 -100.33
C HIS A 268 -60.93 -87.28 -101.08
N GLY A 269 -60.06 -88.10 -100.48
CA GLY A 269 -59.64 -89.40 -101.03
C GLY A 269 -60.80 -90.39 -101.17
N GLU A 270 -61.62 -90.53 -100.13
CA GLU A 270 -62.78 -91.44 -100.12
C GLU A 270 -63.85 -91.05 -101.16
N LYS A 271 -64.07 -89.74 -101.38
CA LYS A 271 -64.97 -89.24 -102.44
C LYS A 271 -64.46 -89.53 -103.86
N TRP A 272 -63.15 -89.58 -104.07
CA TRP A 272 -62.57 -89.94 -105.37
C TRP A 272 -62.65 -91.44 -105.65
N ASP A 273 -62.51 -92.27 -104.62
CA ASP A 273 -62.65 -93.72 -104.73
C ASP A 273 -64.11 -94.16 -104.94
N GLU A 274 -65.08 -93.45 -104.34
CA GLU A 274 -66.52 -93.70 -104.54
C GLU A 274 -66.98 -93.35 -105.97
N VAL A 275 -66.45 -92.26 -106.55
CA VAL A 275 -66.70 -91.90 -107.97
C VAL A 275 -66.06 -92.93 -108.93
N ARG A 276 -64.89 -93.48 -108.58
CA ARG A 276 -64.21 -94.51 -109.36
C ARG A 276 -64.97 -95.84 -109.32
N ALA A 277 -65.49 -96.24 -108.15
CA ALA A 277 -66.30 -97.45 -107.98
C ALA A 277 -67.66 -97.37 -108.70
N HIS A 278 -68.29 -96.19 -108.76
CA HIS A 278 -69.55 -96.00 -109.48
C HIS A 278 -69.38 -96.08 -111.01
N MET A 279 -68.26 -95.57 -111.54
CA MET A 279 -67.87 -95.73 -112.95
C MET A 279 -67.56 -97.19 -113.31
N GLU A 280 -66.97 -97.97 -112.38
CA GLU A 280 -66.66 -99.39 -112.56
C GLU A 280 -67.91 -100.28 -112.51
N HIS A 281 -68.90 -99.92 -111.69
CA HIS A 281 -70.19 -100.60 -111.61
C HIS A 281 -71.07 -100.37 -112.86
N VAL A 282 -71.03 -99.16 -113.45
CA VAL A 282 -71.68 -98.89 -114.76
C VAL A 282 -70.97 -99.63 -115.90
N ARG A 283 -69.64 -99.76 -115.85
CA ARG A 283 -68.86 -100.55 -116.82
C ARG A 283 -69.14 -102.06 -116.74
N THR A 284 -69.35 -102.60 -115.54
CA THR A 284 -69.55 -104.04 -115.31
C THR A 284 -70.98 -104.48 -115.64
N THR A 285 -71.98 -103.62 -115.42
CA THR A 285 -73.40 -103.94 -115.67
C THR A 285 -73.77 -103.83 -117.17
N LEU A 286 -73.06 -102.99 -117.94
CA LEU A 286 -73.15 -102.98 -119.41
C LEU A 286 -72.41 -104.15 -120.08
N ALA A 287 -71.50 -104.84 -119.37
CA ALA A 287 -70.71 -105.95 -119.92
C ALA A 287 -71.39 -107.34 -119.81
N THR A 288 -72.46 -107.47 -119.01
CA THR A 288 -73.14 -108.77 -118.77
C THR A 288 -74.44 -108.98 -119.55
N LEU A 289 -74.89 -108.04 -120.38
CA LEU A 289 -76.09 -108.21 -121.23
C LEU A 289 -75.93 -107.86 -122.72
N THR A 290 -74.76 -107.41 -123.17
CA THR A 290 -74.36 -107.47 -124.60
C THR A 290 -72.87 -107.76 -124.71
N GLY A 291 -72.50 -108.71 -125.57
CA GLY A 291 -71.19 -109.32 -125.58
C GLY A 291 -69.98 -108.43 -125.90
N ARG A 292 -68.82 -109.02 -125.58
CA ARG A 292 -67.45 -108.78 -126.08
C ARG A 292 -66.61 -107.72 -125.34
N ASN A 293 -65.69 -108.25 -124.51
CA ASN A 293 -64.28 -107.86 -124.18
C ASN A 293 -63.71 -106.65 -124.96
N PRO A 294 -62.69 -105.85 -124.49
CA PRO A 294 -61.56 -106.25 -123.62
C PRO A 294 -60.80 -105.14 -122.80
N ALA A 295 -59.66 -105.53 -122.18
CA ALA A 295 -58.40 -104.78 -121.95
C ALA A 295 -58.39 -103.57 -120.97
N GLY A 296 -57.35 -103.21 -120.23
CA GLY A 296 -55.91 -103.57 -120.17
C GLY A 296 -55.10 -102.31 -119.77
N GLY A 297 -54.00 -102.47 -119.01
CA GLY A 297 -52.87 -101.51 -118.83
C GLY A 297 -53.11 -100.32 -117.87
N ALA A 298 -52.33 -100.09 -116.80
CA ALA A 298 -50.87 -99.84 -116.65
C ALA A 298 -50.46 -98.36 -116.83
N SER A 299 -50.22 -97.66 -115.71
CA SER A 299 -49.09 -96.75 -115.38
C SER A 299 -49.32 -96.11 -114.02
#